data_AF-A0A970PMQ2-F1
#
_entry.id   AF-A0A970PMQ2-F1
#
_cell.length_a   1.000
_cell.length_b   1.000
_cell.length_c   1.000
_cell.angle_alpha   90.00
_cell.angle_beta   90.00
_cell.angle_gamma   90.00
#
_symmetry.space_group_name_H-M   'P 1'
#
loop_
_entity.id
_entity.type
_entity.pdbx_description
1 polymer ?
#
loop_
_entity_poly.entity_id
_entity_poly.type
_entity_poly.pdbx_seq_one_letter_code
_entity_poly.pdbx_strand_id
1 'polypeptide(L)' 'LNIDTTIDHVTDFAKIAAYGVMTTPALVVDGKVVSYGKVLKTDEVVNLLKKVRR' A
#
# COMPACT_ATOMS: atom_id res chain seq x y z
N LEU A 1 7.69 -1.39 -15.62
CA LEU A 1 7.54 -2.05 -14.30
C LEU A 1 6.86 -3.39 -14.55
N ASN A 2 7.63 -4.44 -14.86
CA ASN A 2 7.12 -5.82 -14.95
C ASN A 2 6.87 -6.28 -13.52
N ILE A 3 5.72 -5.91 -12.96
CA ILE A 3 5.32 -6.24 -11.60
C ILE A 3 4.39 -7.45 -11.71
N ASP A 4 4.95 -8.64 -11.57
CA ASP A 4 4.19 -9.86 -11.24
C ASP A 4 3.83 -9.82 -9.75
N THR A 5 2.97 -8.88 -9.36
CA THR A 5 2.46 -8.79 -8.00
C THR A 5 0.95 -8.71 -8.06
N THR A 6 0.31 -9.55 -7.28
CA THR A 6 -1.14 -9.56 -7.09
C THR A 6 -1.57 -8.25 -6.45
N ILE A 7 -2.44 -7.51 -7.13
CA ILE A 7 -3.05 -6.29 -6.60
C ILE A 7 -4.40 -6.69 -6.03
N ASP A 8 -4.51 -6.67 -4.71
CA ASP A 8 -5.76 -6.94 -4.01
C ASP A 8 -6.38 -5.63 -3.51
N HIS A 9 -7.63 -5.38 -3.90
CA HIS A 9 -8.41 -4.28 -3.34
C HIS A 9 -9.18 -4.77 -2.12
N VAL A 10 -8.74 -4.35 -0.93
CA VAL A 10 -9.37 -4.73 0.34
C VAL A 10 -10.26 -3.57 0.81
N THR A 11 -11.56 -3.82 0.90
CA THR A 11 -12.55 -2.91 1.49
C THR A 11 -13.00 -3.34 2.88
N ASP A 12 -12.58 -4.53 3.31
CA ASP A 12 -12.89 -5.08 4.63
C ASP A 12 -12.06 -4.39 5.72
N PHE A 13 -12.73 -3.63 6.58
CA PHE A 13 -12.11 -2.93 7.70
C PHE A 13 -11.39 -3.85 8.67
N ALA A 14 -11.87 -5.08 8.89
CA ALA A 14 -11.20 -6.03 9.79
C ALA A 14 -9.83 -6.44 9.22
N LYS A 15 -9.76 -6.70 7.91
CA LYS A 15 -8.49 -6.98 7.23
C LYS A 15 -7.57 -5.76 7.23
N ILE A 16 -8.10 -4.56 6.96
CA ILE A 16 -7.33 -3.31 6.98
C ILE A 16 -6.72 -3.06 8.38
N ALA A 17 -7.51 -3.24 9.44
CA ALA A 17 -7.05 -3.09 10.82
C ALA A 17 -6.01 -4.16 11.20
N ALA A 18 -6.10 -5.38 10.67
CA ALA A 18 -5.10 -6.43 10.87
C ALA A 18 -3.73 -6.06 10.29
N TYR A 19 -3.68 -5.23 9.23
CA TYR A 19 -2.44 -4.64 8.72
C TYR A 19 -1.94 -3.44 9.56
N GLY A 20 -2.63 -3.06 10.63
CA GLY A 20 -2.27 -1.90 11.46
C GLY A 20 -2.65 -0.55 10.82
N VAL A 21 -3.49 -0.56 9.79
CA VAL A 21 -3.97 0.66 9.15
C VAL A 21 -5.20 1.19 9.89
N MET A 22 -5.04 2.34 10.55
CA MET A 22 -6.11 3.03 11.27
C MET A 22 -6.92 3.99 10.38
N THR A 23 -6.37 4.37 9.22
CA THR A 23 -6.98 5.36 8.33
C THR A 23 -6.67 5.04 6.88
N THR A 24 -7.72 4.87 6.08
CA THR A 24 -7.65 4.65 4.63
C THR A 24 -7.77 5.98 3.88
N PRO A 25 -7.17 6.14 2.68
CA PRO A 25 -6.47 5.12 1.87
C PRO A 25 -5.11 4.74 2.43
N ALA A 26 -4.71 3.49 2.22
CA ALA A 26 -3.41 2.97 2.62
C ALA A 26 -2.82 2.07 1.53
N LEU A 27 -1.49 2.01 1.51
CA LEU A 27 -0.73 1.16 0.60
C LEU A 27 0.14 0.22 1.43
N VAL A 28 0.01 -1.07 1.15
CA VAL A 28 0.76 -2.15 1.79
C VAL A 28 1.54 -2.87 0.69
N VAL A 29 2.82 -3.09 0.89
CA VAL A 29 3.71 -3.78 -0.06
C VAL A 29 4.46 -4.85 0.72
N ASP A 30 4.39 -6.10 0.25
CA ASP A 30 5.02 -7.27 0.89
C ASP A 30 4.65 -7.41 2.39
N GLY A 31 3.39 -7.15 2.72
CA GLY A 31 2.87 -7.19 4.10
C GLY A 31 3.28 -6.00 4.97
N LYS A 32 4.05 -5.05 4.45
CA LYS A 32 4.49 -3.84 5.16
C LYS A 32 3.66 -2.62 4.74
N VAL A 33 3.13 -1.90 5.73
CA VAL A 33 2.45 -0.62 5.48
C VAL A 33 3.49 0.42 5.06
N VAL A 34 3.33 0.99 3.87
CA VAL A 34 4.22 2.02 3.32
C VAL A 34 3.58 3.40 3.29
N SER A 35 2.25 3.47 3.37
CA SER A 35 1.50 4.71 3.49
C SER A 35 0.11 4.44 4.05
N TYR A 36 -0.44 5.39 4.82
CA TYR A 36 -1.80 5.37 5.34
C TYR A 36 -2.28 6.82 5.56
N GLY A 37 -3.59 7.03 5.49
CA GLY A 37 -4.23 8.33 5.73
C GLY A 37 -3.92 9.43 4.71
N LYS A 38 -3.26 9.11 3.58
CA LYS A 38 -2.94 10.07 2.52
C LYS A 38 -3.24 9.47 1.16
N VAL A 39 -3.93 10.25 0.32
CA VAL A 39 -4.08 9.94 -1.11
C VAL A 39 -2.73 10.21 -1.77
N LEU A 40 -2.05 9.14 -2.18
CA LEU A 40 -0.78 9.23 -2.89
C LEU A 40 -1.01 9.59 -4.36
N LYS A 41 -0.18 10.49 -4.89
CA LYS A 41 -0.11 10.73 -6.34
C LYS A 41 0.69 9.62 -7.02
N THR A 42 0.48 9.43 -8.33
CA THR A 42 1.16 8.42 -9.13
C THR A 42 2.69 8.45 -8.94
N ASP A 43 3.29 9.64 -8.91
CA ASP A 43 4.74 9.81 -8.71
C ASP A 43 5.21 9.37 -7.32
N GLU A 44 4.41 9.61 -6.29
CA GLU A 44 4.70 9.19 -4.92
C GLU A 44 4.63 7.66 -4.79
N VAL A 45 3.63 7.03 -5.41
CA VAL A 45 3.50 5.57 -5.46
C VAL A 45 4.70 4.95 -6.15
N VAL A 46 5.13 5.48 -7.29
CA VAL A 46 6.31 4.99 -8.02
C VAL A 46 7.57 5.12 -7.16
N ASN A 47 7.76 6.24 -6.46
CA ASN A 47 8.89 6.44 -5.56
C ASN A 47 8.87 5.49 -4.36
N LEU A 48 7.71 5.24 -3.77
CA LEU A 48 7.55 4.28 -2.67
C LEU A 48 7.88 2.85 -3.14
N LEU A 49 7.34 2.42 -4.27
CA LEU A 49 7.62 1.10 -4.84
C LEU A 49 9.10 0.90 -5.16
N LYS A 50 9.77 1.92 -5.70
CA LYS A 50 11.23 1.92 -5.91
C LYS A 50 12.02 1.84 -4.61
N LYS A 51 11.52 2.47 -3.53
CA LYS A 51 12.18 2.52 -2.22
C LYS A 51 12.04 1.20 -1.46
N VAL A 52 10.90 0.53 -1.58
CA VAL A 52 10.63 -0.75 -0.89
C VAL A 52 11.44 -1.90 -1.50
N ARG A 53 11.66 -1.89 -2.81
CA ARG A 53 12.43 -2.91 -3.54
C ARG A 53 13.94 -2.65 -3.60
N ARG A 54 14.45 -1.65 -2.87
CA ARG A 54 15.86 -1.25 -2.90
C ARG A 54 16.70 -1.93 -1.84
#